data_AF-Q1GYL4-F1
#
_entry.id   AF-Q1GYL4-F1
#
_cell.length_a   1.000
_cell.length_b   1.000
_cell.length_c   1.000
_cell.angle_alpha   90.00
_cell.angle_beta   90.00
_cell.angle_gamma   90.00
#
_symmetry.space_group_name_H-M   'P 1'
#
loop_
_entity.id
_entity.type
_entity.pdbx_description
1 polymer ?
#
loop_
_entity_poly.entity_id
_entity_poly.type
_entity_poly.pdbx_seq_one_letter_code
_entity_poly.pdbx_strand_id
1 'polypeptide(L)'
;MNIKMKALVVAAVATMSISGAANAFDRGGDSSVFLTLLDRTNNISAVFDLGLNYHTFTPDVINTSGGFSWDLSAGEYADTWNTFFATADASSTKWAVAAFDNLGNNRVAGEFGFITTVRDGAALPDPMVTNVITQVTGPMNNYLVANERNGNVSTSGQGYAGYVYSGEHGSLWGRGPQSLAEFGAEQSLVQYLSGAGVIGRGSVVPYDEVVSIRLDANGALILAAVPEPETYALLLAGLGLVGVAARRRKSA
;
A
#
# COMPACT_ATOMS: atom_id res chain seq x y z
N MET A 1 -30.48 -17.40 -18.18
CA MET A 1 -30.48 -16.23 -17.28
C MET A 1 -29.28 -16.37 -16.37
N ASN A 2 -28.18 -15.67 -16.67
CA ASN A 2 -26.89 -15.83 -16.00
C ASN A 2 -26.78 -14.79 -14.88
N ILE A 3 -26.92 -15.20 -13.63
CA ILE A 3 -26.62 -14.33 -12.49
C ILE A 3 -25.18 -14.62 -12.06
N LYS A 4 -24.25 -13.75 -12.48
CA LYS A 4 -22.91 -13.65 -11.88
C LYS A 4 -23.06 -12.92 -10.55
N MET A 5 -23.16 -13.65 -9.45
CA MET A 5 -23.03 -13.06 -8.10
C MET A 5 -21.55 -13.01 -7.74
N LYS A 6 -20.94 -11.83 -7.87
CA LYS A 6 -19.76 -11.46 -7.09
C LYS A 6 -20.25 -11.20 -5.67
N ALA A 7 -20.18 -12.20 -4.80
CA ALA A 7 -20.47 -12.01 -3.38
C ALA A 7 -19.22 -11.41 -2.73
N LEU A 8 -19.18 -10.08 -2.60
CA LEU A 8 -18.27 -9.40 -1.68
C LEU A 8 -18.88 -9.55 -0.28
N VAL A 9 -18.46 -10.58 0.46
CA VAL A 9 -18.74 -10.68 1.90
C VAL A 9 -17.61 -9.97 2.61
N VAL A 10 -17.83 -8.70 2.97
CA VAL A 10 -16.91 -7.95 3.83
C VAL A 10 -17.12 -8.46 5.26
N ALA A 11 -16.19 -9.28 5.75
CA ALA A 11 -16.04 -9.44 7.20
C ALA A 11 -15.53 -8.10 7.74
N ALA A 12 -16.29 -7.48 8.64
CA ALA A 12 -15.82 -6.27 9.33
C ALA A 12 -14.71 -6.69 10.29
N VAL A 13 -13.45 -6.55 9.87
CA VAL A 13 -12.29 -6.68 10.74
C VAL A 13 -12.16 -5.38 11.52
N ALA A 14 -11.93 -5.47 12.84
CA ALA A 14 -11.65 -4.30 13.65
C ALA A 14 -10.25 -3.79 13.28
N THR A 15 -10.19 -2.68 12.54
CA THR A 15 -8.93 -2.03 12.15
C THR A 15 -8.48 -1.04 13.21
N MET A 16 -7.19 -0.99 13.50
CA MET A 16 -6.61 0.02 14.38
C MET A 16 -6.49 1.36 13.66
N SER A 17 -6.88 2.46 14.31
CA SER A 17 -6.63 3.81 13.79
C SER A 17 -5.22 4.25 14.16
N ILE A 18 -4.45 4.72 13.17
CA ILE A 18 -3.11 5.29 13.37
C ILE A 18 -3.12 6.75 12.93
N SER A 19 -2.43 7.61 13.66
CA SER A 19 -2.10 8.98 13.26
C SER A 19 -0.61 9.09 12.96
N GLY A 20 -0.25 9.86 11.94
CA GLY A 20 1.13 10.18 11.59
C GLY A 20 1.26 11.67 11.29
N ALA A 21 2.48 12.20 11.41
CA ALA A 21 2.76 13.58 11.07
C ALA A 21 2.94 13.70 9.55
N ALA A 22 2.22 14.62 8.90
CA ALA A 22 2.18 14.68 7.43
C ALA A 22 3.56 14.75 6.72
N ASN A 23 4.66 15.11 7.40
CA ASN A 23 5.97 15.33 6.77
C ASN A 23 7.20 15.04 7.66
N ALA A 24 7.13 14.19 8.68
CA ALA A 24 8.29 13.84 9.52
C ALA A 24 8.83 12.45 9.17
N PHE A 25 9.27 12.24 7.93
CA PHE A 25 9.63 10.91 7.46
C PHE A 25 10.99 10.44 8.00
N ASP A 26 11.03 9.22 8.52
CA ASP A 26 12.29 8.50 8.71
C ASP A 26 12.84 8.08 7.34
N ARG A 27 14.14 8.31 7.12
CA ARG A 27 14.79 8.22 5.80
C ARG A 27 16.03 7.34 5.83
N GLY A 28 15.81 6.06 5.53
CA GLY A 28 16.85 5.06 5.42
C GLY A 28 17.01 4.20 6.65
N GLY A 29 17.46 2.96 6.47
CA GLY A 29 17.48 1.93 7.51
C GLY A 29 16.10 1.38 7.80
N ASP A 30 15.15 2.25 8.12
CA ASP A 30 13.80 1.84 8.47
C ASP A 30 12.84 2.98 8.14
N SER A 31 12.67 3.25 6.84
CA SER A 31 11.88 4.42 6.44
C SER A 31 10.47 4.32 7.00
N SER A 32 9.83 5.46 7.21
CA SER A 32 8.40 5.43 7.44
C SER A 32 7.67 4.91 6.21
N VAL A 33 6.53 4.28 6.45
CA VAL A 33 5.58 3.87 5.42
C VAL A 33 4.86 5.13 4.97
N PHE A 34 4.86 5.37 3.67
CA PHE A 34 4.28 6.58 3.11
C PHE A 34 3.27 6.27 2.01
N LEU A 35 2.22 7.08 1.97
CA LEU A 35 1.27 7.14 0.88
C LEU A 35 1.65 8.26 -0.07
N THR A 36 1.62 8.00 -1.37
CA THR A 36 1.73 9.00 -2.43
C THR A 36 0.36 9.21 -3.07
N LEU A 37 -0.05 10.48 -3.23
CA LEU A 37 -1.10 10.90 -4.17
C LEU A 37 -0.47 11.59 -5.36
N LEU A 38 -0.99 11.32 -6.56
CA LEU A 38 -0.53 11.89 -7.82
C LEU A 38 -1.72 12.21 -8.71
N ASP A 39 -1.86 13.48 -9.08
CA ASP A 39 -2.70 13.91 -10.19
C ASP A 39 -1.80 14.39 -11.33
N ARG A 40 -1.79 13.63 -12.43
CA ARG A 40 -0.99 13.97 -13.61
C ARG A 40 -1.61 15.08 -14.45
N THR A 41 -2.94 15.18 -14.45
CA THR A 41 -3.69 16.18 -15.22
C THR A 41 -3.35 17.58 -14.71
N ASN A 42 -3.37 17.73 -13.39
CA ASN A 42 -3.08 18.99 -12.71
C ASN A 42 -1.61 19.12 -12.25
N ASN A 43 -0.78 18.11 -12.56
CA ASN A 43 0.65 18.07 -12.29
C ASN A 43 1.01 18.33 -10.82
N ILE A 44 0.31 17.66 -9.90
CA ILE A 44 0.48 17.84 -8.46
C ILE A 44 0.59 16.50 -7.75
N SER A 45 1.35 16.47 -6.67
CA SER A 45 1.51 15.29 -5.82
C SER A 45 1.60 15.67 -4.36
N ALA A 46 1.18 14.75 -3.50
CA ALA A 46 1.33 14.83 -2.04
C ALA A 46 1.86 13.50 -1.50
N VAL A 47 2.53 13.55 -0.36
CA VAL A 47 3.01 12.37 0.37
C VAL A 47 2.55 12.48 1.82
N PHE A 48 2.14 11.37 2.40
CA PHE A 48 1.65 11.27 3.78
C PHE A 48 2.45 10.19 4.51
N ASP A 49 2.94 10.49 5.71
CA ASP A 49 3.52 9.50 6.63
C ASP A 49 2.40 8.72 7.33
N LEU A 50 2.40 7.40 7.24
CA LEU A 50 1.36 6.55 7.83
C LEU A 50 1.64 6.14 9.28
N GLY A 51 2.73 6.60 9.89
CA GLY A 51 3.07 6.33 11.29
C GLY A 51 3.53 4.90 11.56
N LEU A 52 3.90 4.16 10.51
CA LEU A 52 4.51 2.84 10.55
C LEU A 52 5.91 2.92 9.91
N ASN A 53 6.76 1.92 10.13
CA ASN A 53 8.09 1.84 9.53
C ASN A 53 8.24 0.56 8.71
N TYR A 54 9.20 0.53 7.79
CA TYR A 54 9.48 -0.59 6.89
C TYR A 54 9.56 -1.94 7.63
N HIS A 55 10.25 -2.01 8.77
CA HIS A 55 10.41 -3.23 9.56
C HIS A 55 9.17 -3.64 10.36
N THR A 56 8.28 -2.69 10.67
CA THR A 56 7.01 -2.98 11.37
C THR A 56 5.86 -3.25 10.39
N PHE A 57 6.03 -2.92 9.11
CA PHE A 57 5.03 -3.10 8.06
C PHE A 57 5.07 -4.50 7.43
N THR A 58 4.86 -5.52 8.26
CA THR A 58 4.90 -6.94 7.87
C THR A 58 3.52 -7.59 7.93
N PRO A 59 3.26 -8.69 7.17
CA PRO A 59 1.97 -9.38 7.19
C PRO A 59 1.54 -9.81 8.60
N ASP A 60 2.48 -10.30 9.41
CA ASP A 60 2.21 -10.76 10.78
C ASP A 60 1.71 -9.63 11.68
N VAL A 61 2.34 -8.45 11.60
CA VAL A 61 1.91 -7.27 12.38
C VAL A 61 0.54 -6.80 11.91
N ILE A 62 0.31 -6.76 10.60
CA ILE A 62 -0.97 -6.33 10.03
C ILE A 62 -2.10 -7.29 10.44
N ASN A 63 -1.89 -8.59 10.35
CA ASN A 63 -2.85 -9.63 10.74
C ASN A 63 -3.22 -9.56 12.21
N THR A 64 -2.20 -9.52 13.08
CA THR A 64 -2.40 -9.48 14.53
C THR A 64 -3.11 -8.21 14.98
N SER A 65 -2.95 -7.11 14.24
CA SER A 65 -3.62 -5.83 14.49
C SER A 65 -5.06 -5.77 13.95
N GLY A 66 -5.48 -6.75 13.14
CA GLY A 66 -6.75 -6.68 12.39
C GLY A 66 -6.74 -5.65 11.25
N GLY A 67 -5.56 -5.20 10.85
CA GLY A 67 -5.39 -4.13 9.88
C GLY A 67 -5.33 -2.73 10.48
N PHE A 68 -5.13 -1.75 9.62
CA PHE A 68 -4.97 -0.34 9.96
C PHE A 68 -5.90 0.56 9.14
N SER A 69 -6.26 1.70 9.69
CA SER A 69 -7.08 2.72 9.02
C SER A 69 -6.57 4.12 9.29
N TRP A 70 -6.61 4.98 8.28
CA TRP A 70 -6.28 6.39 8.36
C TRP A 70 -7.41 7.21 7.72
N ASP A 71 -7.73 8.35 8.32
CA ASP A 71 -8.57 9.38 7.71
C ASP A 71 -7.69 10.54 7.29
N LEU A 72 -7.37 10.59 5.99
CA LEU A 72 -6.50 11.60 5.41
C LEU A 72 -7.18 12.97 5.33
N SER A 73 -8.52 13.01 5.36
CA SER A 73 -9.30 14.25 5.24
C SER A 73 -9.46 15.00 6.56
N ALA A 74 -9.06 14.37 7.67
CA ALA A 74 -9.21 14.88 9.03
C ALA A 74 -7.89 14.84 9.82
N GLY A 75 -7.91 15.39 11.03
CA GLY A 75 -6.79 15.34 11.97
C GLY A 75 -5.50 15.95 11.39
N GLU A 76 -4.37 15.28 11.66
CA GLU A 76 -3.03 15.74 11.29
C GLU A 76 -2.75 15.68 9.77
N TYR A 77 -3.60 14.98 9.01
CA TYR A 77 -3.48 14.85 7.56
C TYR A 77 -4.29 15.90 6.78
N ALA A 78 -5.32 16.48 7.42
CA ALA A 78 -6.30 17.34 6.78
C ALA A 78 -5.68 18.49 5.98
N ASP A 79 -4.65 19.14 6.53
CA ASP A 79 -4.00 20.28 5.87
C ASP A 79 -3.36 19.87 4.52
N THR A 80 -2.68 18.73 4.49
CA THR A 80 -2.04 18.22 3.26
C THR A 80 -3.09 17.73 2.26
N TRP A 81 -4.11 17.01 2.73
CA TRP A 81 -5.23 16.56 1.89
C TRP A 81 -5.98 17.73 1.24
N ASN A 82 -6.38 18.72 2.04
CA ASN A 82 -7.09 19.90 1.55
C ASN A 82 -6.22 20.74 0.60
N THR A 83 -4.93 20.85 0.88
CA THR A 83 -3.98 21.58 0.03
C THR A 83 -3.75 20.89 -1.31
N PHE A 84 -3.70 19.55 -1.34
CA PHE A 84 -3.62 18.77 -2.58
C PHE A 84 -4.91 18.92 -3.41
N PHE A 85 -6.08 18.72 -2.80
CA PHE A 85 -7.38 18.80 -3.49
C PHE A 85 -7.88 20.22 -3.79
N ALA A 86 -7.19 21.25 -3.30
CA ALA A 86 -7.37 22.61 -3.82
C ALA A 86 -6.97 22.73 -5.30
N THR A 87 -6.17 21.80 -5.82
CA THR A 87 -5.69 21.79 -7.21
C THR A 87 -6.01 20.48 -7.95
N ALA A 88 -5.95 19.33 -7.26
CA ALA A 88 -6.16 18.02 -7.88
C ALA A 88 -7.64 17.72 -8.18
N ASP A 89 -7.87 16.83 -9.14
CA ASP A 89 -9.14 16.22 -9.47
C ASP A 89 -9.15 14.75 -9.01
N ALA A 90 -10.07 14.40 -8.12
CA ALA A 90 -10.21 13.06 -7.58
C ALA A 90 -10.44 11.99 -8.68
N SER A 91 -11.06 12.35 -9.81
CA SER A 91 -11.29 11.42 -10.92
C SER A 91 -10.02 11.01 -11.67
N SER A 92 -8.96 11.81 -11.58
CA SER A 92 -7.67 11.56 -12.23
C SER A 92 -6.51 11.31 -11.25
N THR A 93 -6.78 11.48 -9.96
CA THR A 93 -5.84 11.19 -8.89
C THR A 93 -5.62 9.69 -8.75
N LYS A 94 -4.35 9.29 -8.66
CA LYS A 94 -3.91 7.94 -8.39
C LYS A 94 -3.08 7.88 -7.11
N TRP A 95 -2.97 6.70 -6.54
CA TRP A 95 -2.27 6.51 -5.27
C TRP A 95 -1.43 5.22 -5.25
N ALA A 96 -0.38 5.24 -4.41
CA ALA A 96 0.46 4.08 -4.10
C ALA A 96 1.00 4.21 -2.67
N VAL A 97 1.29 3.08 -2.03
CA VAL A 97 2.01 3.05 -0.75
C VAL A 97 3.40 2.47 -0.97
N ALA A 98 4.40 3.00 -0.27
CA ALA A 98 5.72 2.44 -0.25
C ALA A 98 6.44 2.66 1.09
N ALA A 99 7.46 1.83 1.33
CA ALA A 99 8.42 1.95 2.42
C ALA A 99 9.75 1.34 1.97
N PHE A 100 10.87 1.68 2.58
CA PHE A 100 12.17 1.14 2.19
C PHE A 100 13.20 1.10 3.31
N ASP A 101 14.14 0.19 3.13
CA ASP A 101 15.42 0.17 3.80
C ASP A 101 16.51 0.25 2.73
N ASN A 102 17.42 1.20 2.90
CA ASN A 102 18.58 1.41 2.03
C ASN A 102 19.93 1.32 2.79
N LEU A 103 19.91 0.91 4.05
CA LEU A 103 21.12 0.64 4.84
C LEU A 103 21.33 -0.88 4.93
N GLY A 104 22.55 -1.29 5.25
CA GLY A 104 22.93 -2.71 5.31
C GLY A 104 23.95 -3.12 4.24
N ASN A 105 24.45 -4.33 4.38
CA ASN A 105 25.43 -4.93 3.50
C ASN A 105 24.76 -5.44 2.22
N ASN A 106 25.14 -4.83 1.10
CA ASN A 106 24.59 -5.15 -0.22
C ASN A 106 24.92 -6.56 -0.77
N ARG A 107 25.58 -7.40 0.04
CA ARG A 107 25.90 -8.79 -0.23
C ARG A 107 25.22 -9.77 0.72
N VAL A 108 24.43 -9.29 1.68
CA VAL A 108 23.68 -10.13 2.61
C VAL A 108 22.20 -10.11 2.23
N ALA A 109 21.59 -11.28 2.25
CA ALA A 109 20.19 -11.43 1.91
C ALA A 109 19.30 -10.81 3.01
N GLY A 110 18.30 -10.03 2.60
CA GLY A 110 17.29 -9.46 3.48
C GLY A 110 17.69 -8.21 4.27
N GLU A 111 18.92 -7.72 4.14
CA GLU A 111 19.39 -6.55 4.92
C GLU A 111 18.89 -5.21 4.40
N PHE A 112 18.42 -5.12 3.15
CA PHE A 112 17.80 -3.90 2.62
C PHE A 112 16.76 -4.24 1.57
N GLY A 113 15.83 -3.33 1.30
CA GLY A 113 14.68 -3.64 0.46
C GLY A 113 13.65 -2.53 0.37
N PHE A 114 12.52 -2.82 -0.27
CA PHE A 114 11.37 -1.92 -0.29
C PHE A 114 10.06 -2.68 -0.30
N ILE A 115 9.03 -2.08 0.28
CA ILE A 115 7.66 -2.55 0.22
C ILE A 115 6.91 -1.57 -0.68
N THR A 116 6.01 -2.06 -1.53
CA THR A 116 5.11 -1.19 -2.28
C THR A 116 3.79 -1.89 -2.61
N THR A 117 2.77 -1.09 -2.95
CA THR A 117 1.52 -1.60 -3.51
C THR A 117 1.72 -2.23 -4.87
N VAL A 118 0.85 -3.20 -5.18
CA VAL A 118 0.77 -3.87 -6.46
C VAL A 118 -0.69 -3.85 -6.91
N ARG A 119 -0.92 -3.31 -8.10
CA ARG A 119 -2.22 -3.36 -8.75
C ARG A 119 -2.62 -4.82 -9.02
N ASP A 120 -3.90 -5.14 -8.85
CA ASP A 120 -4.43 -6.47 -9.18
C ASP A 120 -4.04 -6.92 -10.60
N GLY A 121 -3.51 -8.15 -10.69
CA GLY A 121 -3.01 -8.75 -11.93
C GLY A 121 -1.75 -8.11 -12.51
N ALA A 122 -1.07 -7.19 -11.82
CA ALA A 122 0.21 -6.66 -12.27
C ALA A 122 1.33 -7.72 -12.14
N ALA A 123 2.23 -7.76 -13.12
CA ALA A 123 3.41 -8.60 -13.05
C ALA A 123 4.35 -8.10 -11.95
N LEU A 124 4.99 -9.05 -11.25
CA LEU A 124 6.09 -8.77 -10.33
C LEU A 124 7.42 -8.90 -11.11
N PRO A 125 8.18 -7.81 -11.31
CA PRO A 125 9.48 -7.89 -11.97
C PRO A 125 10.43 -8.82 -11.23
N ASP A 126 11.15 -9.67 -11.96
CA ASP A 126 12.15 -10.56 -11.37
C ASP A 126 13.38 -9.74 -10.89
N PRO A 127 13.65 -9.69 -9.58
CA PRO A 127 14.78 -8.96 -9.03
C PRO A 127 16.14 -9.54 -9.45
N MET A 128 16.21 -10.82 -9.85
CA MET A 128 17.44 -11.45 -10.34
C MET A 128 17.85 -10.91 -11.72
N VAL A 129 16.92 -10.32 -12.47
CA VAL A 129 17.14 -9.83 -13.84
C VAL A 129 17.22 -8.31 -13.90
N THR A 130 16.51 -7.60 -13.03
CA THR A 130 16.19 -6.18 -13.25
C THR A 130 16.97 -5.17 -12.39
N ASN A 131 17.83 -5.64 -11.47
CA ASN A 131 18.50 -4.81 -10.45
C ASN A 131 17.51 -3.89 -9.69
N VAL A 132 16.26 -4.32 -9.53
CA VAL A 132 15.15 -3.49 -9.04
C VAL A 132 15.43 -2.89 -7.68
N ILE A 133 16.07 -3.64 -6.78
CA ILE A 133 16.20 -3.27 -5.37
C ILE A 133 17.05 -2.00 -5.22
N THR A 134 18.28 -1.99 -5.74
CA THR A 134 19.17 -0.83 -5.62
C THR A 134 18.68 0.37 -6.43
N GLN A 135 18.02 0.14 -7.56
CA GLN A 135 17.48 1.23 -8.38
C GLN A 135 16.24 1.88 -7.78
N VAL A 136 15.51 1.17 -6.92
CA VAL A 136 14.39 1.73 -6.16
C VAL A 136 14.86 2.34 -4.85
N THR A 137 15.59 1.61 -4.00
CA THR A 137 15.94 2.07 -2.65
C THR A 137 16.96 3.22 -2.64
N GLY A 138 17.89 3.26 -3.59
CA GLY A 138 18.92 4.30 -3.67
C GLY A 138 18.35 5.73 -3.81
N PRO A 139 17.46 6.00 -4.78
CA PRO A 139 16.91 7.34 -4.98
C PRO A 139 15.70 7.70 -4.09
N MET A 140 15.14 6.78 -3.29
CA MET A 140 13.95 7.06 -2.48
C MET A 140 14.13 8.13 -1.40
N ASN A 141 15.33 8.27 -0.82
CA ASN A 141 15.60 9.40 0.08
C ASN A 141 15.40 10.74 -0.62
N ASN A 142 15.83 10.87 -1.88
CA ASN A 142 15.63 12.11 -2.65
C ASN A 142 14.15 12.36 -2.94
N TYR A 143 13.38 11.29 -3.16
CA TYR A 143 11.93 11.37 -3.32
C TYR A 143 11.26 11.96 -2.08
N LEU A 144 11.56 11.45 -0.89
CA LEU A 144 11.01 12.00 0.33
C LEU A 144 11.48 13.45 0.54
N VAL A 145 12.78 13.74 0.34
CA VAL A 145 13.36 15.10 0.51
C VAL A 145 12.66 16.13 -0.38
N ALA A 146 12.35 15.76 -1.61
CA ALA A 146 11.64 16.63 -2.53
C ALA A 146 10.23 16.95 -2.04
N ASN A 147 9.55 16.03 -1.36
CA ASN A 147 8.17 16.18 -0.93
C ASN A 147 8.00 16.79 0.48
N GLU A 148 9.01 16.76 1.35
CA GLU A 148 8.94 17.36 2.70
C GLU A 148 8.99 18.89 2.74
N ARG A 149 9.50 19.58 1.71
CA ARG A 149 9.79 21.03 1.79
C ARG A 149 8.55 21.94 1.83
N ASN A 150 7.37 21.39 1.62
CA ASN A 150 6.03 21.87 1.96
C ASN A 150 5.07 21.04 1.10
N GLY A 151 3.95 20.60 1.68
CA GLY A 151 3.04 19.57 1.16
C GLY A 151 2.25 19.90 -0.11
N ASN A 152 2.91 20.49 -1.11
CA ASN A 152 2.53 20.56 -2.52
C ASN A 152 3.82 20.88 -3.30
N VAL A 153 4.45 19.88 -3.93
CA VAL A 153 5.54 20.16 -4.88
C VAL A 153 4.93 20.58 -6.22
N SER A 154 4.44 21.82 -6.28
CA SER A 154 4.24 22.53 -7.54
C SER A 154 5.57 23.17 -7.93
N THR A 155 6.48 22.36 -8.47
CA THR A 155 7.57 22.89 -9.30
C THR A 155 7.26 22.53 -10.74
N SER A 156 7.08 23.55 -11.57
CA SER A 156 7.02 23.51 -13.03
C SER A 156 7.70 22.27 -13.63
N GLY A 157 6.88 21.32 -14.12
CA GLY A 157 7.33 20.09 -14.78
C GLY A 157 7.34 18.88 -13.85
N GLN A 158 6.33 18.03 -13.99
CA GLN A 158 6.15 16.74 -13.29
C GLN A 158 6.17 16.90 -11.76
N GLY A 159 4.98 16.96 -11.12
CA GLY A 159 4.86 16.72 -9.68
C GLY A 159 5.74 15.52 -9.34
N TYR A 160 6.66 15.65 -8.39
CA TYR A 160 7.86 14.80 -8.31
C TYR A 160 7.51 13.29 -8.27
N ALA A 161 6.33 12.92 -7.76
CA ALA A 161 5.78 11.57 -7.84
C ALA A 161 5.55 11.04 -9.27
N GLY A 162 5.19 11.89 -10.23
CA GLY A 162 5.01 11.53 -11.64
C GLY A 162 6.33 11.21 -12.37
N TYR A 163 7.47 11.64 -11.83
CA TYR A 163 8.80 11.21 -12.27
C TYR A 163 9.17 9.84 -11.66
N VAL A 164 8.82 9.61 -10.39
CA VAL A 164 9.06 8.33 -9.71
C VAL A 164 8.19 7.22 -10.25
N TYR A 165 6.88 7.45 -10.31
CA TYR A 165 5.93 6.55 -10.94
C TYR A 165 5.66 7.10 -12.34
N SER A 166 6.16 6.46 -13.39
CA SER A 166 5.95 6.91 -14.77
C SER A 166 4.88 6.07 -15.48
N GLY A 167 4.05 6.70 -16.32
CA GLY A 167 2.95 6.02 -17.01
C GLY A 167 1.67 5.84 -16.19
N GLU A 168 0.64 5.24 -16.81
CA GLU A 168 -0.72 5.16 -16.25
C GLU A 168 -0.81 4.41 -14.91
N HIS A 169 -0.15 3.26 -14.81
CA HIS A 169 -0.06 2.43 -13.60
C HIS A 169 1.39 2.37 -13.09
N GLY A 170 2.07 3.51 -13.10
CA GLY A 170 3.52 3.57 -12.96
C GLY A 170 4.11 2.77 -11.80
N SER A 171 5.31 2.25 -12.04
CA SER A 171 6.14 1.56 -11.07
C SER A 171 7.17 2.51 -10.46
N LEU A 172 7.58 2.28 -9.21
CA LEU A 172 8.71 2.95 -8.60
C LEU A 172 9.94 2.90 -9.52
N TRP A 173 10.40 4.08 -9.96
CA TRP A 173 11.58 4.32 -10.80
C TRP A 173 11.59 3.52 -12.12
N GLY A 174 10.41 3.14 -12.63
CA GLY A 174 10.30 2.30 -13.84
C GLY A 174 10.80 0.86 -13.65
N ARG A 175 11.03 0.42 -12.40
CA ARG A 175 11.72 -0.84 -12.06
C ARG A 175 10.85 -1.80 -11.26
N GLY A 176 10.06 -1.25 -10.33
CA GLY A 176 9.17 -2.02 -9.46
C GLY A 176 7.93 -2.56 -10.16
N PRO A 177 7.01 -3.20 -9.41
CA PRO A 177 5.70 -3.56 -9.93
C PRO A 177 4.88 -2.31 -10.26
N GLN A 178 3.80 -2.47 -11.03
CA GLN A 178 2.83 -1.40 -11.24
C GLN A 178 2.07 -1.13 -9.93
N SER A 179 2.25 0.07 -9.36
CA SER A 179 1.83 0.38 -7.98
C SER A 179 0.75 1.45 -7.86
N LEU A 180 0.48 2.19 -8.95
CA LEU A 180 -0.56 3.23 -8.97
C LEU A 180 -1.93 2.65 -9.27
N ALA A 181 -2.92 2.98 -8.44
CA ALA A 181 -4.33 2.66 -8.63
C ALA A 181 -5.22 3.90 -8.51
N GLU A 182 -6.44 3.83 -9.06
CA GLU A 182 -7.49 4.82 -8.81
C GLU A 182 -8.06 4.68 -7.39
N PHE A 183 -8.79 5.72 -6.93
CA PHE A 183 -9.62 5.58 -5.73
C PHE A 183 -10.62 4.44 -5.86
N GLY A 184 -10.80 3.71 -4.77
CA GLY A 184 -11.73 2.59 -4.67
C GLY A 184 -11.21 1.27 -5.22
N ALA A 185 -10.11 1.25 -5.96
CA ALA A 185 -9.45 0.02 -6.37
C ALA A 185 -8.72 -0.62 -5.18
N GLU A 186 -8.83 -1.94 -5.07
CA GLU A 186 -8.06 -2.74 -4.11
C GLU A 186 -6.68 -3.06 -4.70
N GLN A 187 -5.66 -2.98 -3.86
CA GLN A 187 -4.28 -3.37 -4.19
C GLN A 187 -3.77 -4.38 -3.17
N SER A 188 -2.80 -5.19 -3.59
CA SER A 188 -2.00 -6.03 -2.69
C SER A 188 -0.70 -5.33 -2.33
N LEU A 189 0.05 -5.89 -1.38
CA LEU A 189 1.40 -5.43 -1.04
C LEU A 189 2.45 -6.47 -1.45
N VAL A 190 3.66 -5.99 -1.69
CA VAL A 190 4.81 -6.85 -1.96
C VAL A 190 6.07 -6.24 -1.34
N GLN A 191 6.96 -7.10 -0.87
CA GLN A 191 8.29 -6.73 -0.41
C GLN A 191 9.36 -7.27 -1.35
N TYR A 192 10.33 -6.43 -1.70
CA TYR A 192 11.54 -6.79 -2.42
C TYR A 192 12.71 -6.74 -1.44
N LEU A 193 13.45 -7.83 -1.31
CA LEU A 193 14.53 -8.01 -0.33
C LEU A 193 15.84 -8.31 -1.03
N SER A 194 16.95 -7.73 -0.58
CA SER A 194 18.29 -7.98 -1.11
C SER A 194 18.67 -9.47 -1.11
N GLY A 195 19.53 -9.86 -2.04
CA GLY A 195 20.04 -11.22 -2.19
C GLY A 195 21.48 -11.38 -1.72
N ALA A 196 21.87 -12.62 -1.42
CA ALA A 196 23.24 -12.93 -1.01
C ALA A 196 24.21 -12.88 -2.19
N GLY A 197 25.39 -12.26 -2.00
CA GLY A 197 26.53 -12.35 -2.90
C GLY A 197 26.44 -11.58 -4.23
N VAL A 198 25.27 -11.05 -4.62
CA VAL A 198 25.09 -10.28 -5.87
C VAL A 198 24.32 -8.99 -5.62
N ILE A 199 24.98 -7.85 -5.87
CA ILE A 199 24.43 -6.51 -5.67
C ILE A 199 23.22 -6.28 -6.59
N GLY A 200 22.14 -5.73 -6.03
CA GLY A 200 20.94 -5.33 -6.77
C GLY A 200 19.95 -6.46 -7.08
N ARG A 201 20.34 -7.72 -6.82
CA ARG A 201 19.46 -8.89 -6.96
C ARG A 201 18.85 -9.26 -5.61
N GLY A 202 17.80 -10.08 -5.64
CA GLY A 202 17.14 -10.49 -4.41
C GLY A 202 15.91 -11.36 -4.60
N SER A 203 14.98 -11.26 -3.64
CA SER A 203 13.72 -12.00 -3.62
C SER A 203 12.52 -11.05 -3.64
N VAL A 204 11.40 -11.57 -4.11
CA VAL A 204 10.09 -10.92 -4.02
C VAL A 204 9.23 -11.73 -3.06
N VAL A 205 8.62 -11.06 -2.09
CA VAL A 205 7.74 -11.66 -1.08
C VAL A 205 6.38 -10.97 -1.21
N PRO A 206 5.42 -11.58 -1.93
CA PRO A 206 4.05 -11.09 -1.95
C PRO A 206 3.45 -11.16 -0.55
N TYR A 207 2.65 -10.15 -0.19
CA TYR A 207 1.77 -10.21 0.99
C TYR A 207 0.38 -10.78 0.61
N ASP A 208 0.30 -11.41 -0.57
CA ASP A 208 -0.93 -11.94 -1.16
C ASP A 208 -1.60 -12.98 -0.25
N GLU A 209 -2.92 -13.12 -0.42
CA GLU A 209 -3.86 -13.89 0.41
C GLU A 209 -4.03 -13.41 1.86
N VAL A 210 -3.23 -12.44 2.29
CA VAL A 210 -3.13 -12.05 3.70
C VAL A 210 -3.48 -10.58 3.94
N VAL A 211 -3.23 -9.67 2.99
CA VAL A 211 -3.47 -8.24 3.17
C VAL A 211 -4.02 -7.58 1.91
N SER A 212 -5.02 -6.72 2.07
CA SER A 212 -5.54 -5.82 1.04
C SER A 212 -5.46 -4.36 1.49
N ILE A 213 -5.17 -3.45 0.57
CA ILE A 213 -5.17 -2.02 0.83
C ILE A 213 -6.03 -1.28 -0.18
N ARG A 214 -6.81 -0.32 0.31
CA ARG A 214 -7.69 0.51 -0.50
C ARG A 214 -7.74 1.93 0.04
N LEU A 215 -7.71 2.90 -0.86
CA LEU A 215 -7.97 4.30 -0.56
C LEU A 215 -9.28 4.73 -1.24
N ASP A 216 -10.19 5.34 -0.49
CA ASP A 216 -11.38 5.95 -1.06
C ASP A 216 -11.19 7.44 -1.39
N ALA A 217 -12.10 8.00 -2.17
CA ALA A 217 -12.06 9.41 -2.57
C ALA A 217 -12.42 10.38 -1.41
N ASN A 218 -12.88 9.87 -0.27
CA ASN A 218 -13.16 10.67 0.92
C ASN A 218 -11.94 10.75 1.85
N GLY A 219 -10.84 10.04 1.54
CA GLY A 219 -9.61 10.04 2.33
C GLY A 219 -9.48 8.89 3.31
N ALA A 220 -10.39 7.90 3.30
CA ALA A 220 -10.22 6.70 4.12
C ALA A 220 -9.24 5.74 3.44
N LEU A 221 -8.02 5.64 3.99
CA LEU A 221 -7.07 4.60 3.66
C LEU A 221 -7.30 3.42 4.61
N ILE A 222 -7.58 2.24 4.07
CA ILE A 222 -7.84 1.04 4.84
C ILE A 222 -6.88 -0.05 4.37
N LEU A 223 -6.11 -0.58 5.31
CA LEU A 223 -5.32 -1.78 5.17
C LEU A 223 -5.99 -2.87 5.99
N ALA A 224 -6.58 -3.87 5.33
CA ALA A 224 -7.29 -4.95 6.01
C ALA A 224 -6.53 -6.27 5.86
N ALA A 225 -6.43 -7.01 6.96
CA ALA A 225 -6.09 -8.42 6.91
C ALA A 225 -7.19 -9.17 6.14
N VAL A 226 -6.78 -10.00 5.18
CA VAL A 226 -7.68 -10.87 4.42
C VAL A 226 -7.98 -12.09 5.30
N PRO A 227 -9.25 -12.35 5.66
CA PRO A 227 -9.56 -13.49 6.50
C PRO A 227 -9.15 -14.80 5.84
N GLU A 228 -8.51 -15.69 6.59
CA GLU A 228 -8.08 -16.97 6.04
C GLU A 228 -9.28 -17.79 5.53
N PRO A 229 -9.10 -18.60 4.46
CA PRO A 229 -10.16 -19.46 3.91
C PRO A 229 -10.86 -20.33 4.95
N GLU A 230 -10.14 -20.79 5.97
CA GLU A 230 -10.70 -21.60 7.05
C GLU A 230 -11.63 -20.81 7.99
N THR A 231 -11.42 -19.50 8.15
CA THR A 231 -12.35 -18.65 8.90
C THR A 231 -13.72 -18.59 8.20
N TYR A 232 -13.74 -18.53 6.86
CA TYR A 232 -14.98 -18.61 6.10
C TYR A 232 -15.63 -19.99 6.21
N ALA A 233 -14.83 -21.06 6.19
CA ALA A 233 -15.33 -22.42 6.36
C ALA A 233 -15.97 -22.61 7.75
N LEU A 234 -15.37 -22.08 8.81
CA LEU A 234 -15.90 -22.13 10.17
C LEU A 234 -17.15 -21.26 10.35
N LEU A 235 -17.18 -20.08 9.75
CA LEU A 235 -18.38 -19.24 9.73
C LEU A 235 -19.54 -19.95 9.04
N LEU A 236 -19.29 -20.55 7.86
CA LEU A 236 -20.28 -21.31 7.11
C LEU A 236 -20.71 -22.56 7.87
N ALA A 237 -19.79 -23.27 8.53
CA ALA A 237 -20.11 -24.39 9.40
C ALA A 237 -21.00 -23.95 10.58
N GLY A 238 -20.67 -22.83 11.22
CA GLY A 238 -21.47 -22.22 12.28
C GLY A 238 -22.88 -21.85 11.81
N LEU A 239 -23.00 -21.21 10.65
CA LEU A 239 -24.29 -20.86 10.06
C LEU A 239 -25.09 -22.12 9.68
N GLY A 240 -24.42 -23.16 9.18
CA GLY A 240 -25.00 -24.47 8.92
C GLY A 240 -25.59 -25.11 10.19
N LEU A 241 -24.84 -25.09 11.29
CA LEU A 241 -25.31 -25.59 12.59
C LEU A 241 -26.53 -24.81 13.12
N VAL A 242 -26.52 -23.48 13.00
CA VAL A 242 -27.66 -22.63 13.37
C VAL A 242 -28.88 -22.95 12.51
N GLY A 243 -28.70 -23.11 11.19
CA GLY A 243 -29.78 -23.51 10.28
C GLY A 243 -30.39 -24.87 10.64
N VAL A 244 -29.55 -25.87 10.97
CA VAL A 244 -30.00 -27.19 11.44
C VAL A 244 -30.77 -27.08 12.76
N ALA A 245 -30.27 -26.30 13.72
CA ALA A 245 -30.92 -26.09 15.01
C ALA A 245 -32.30 -25.39 14.85
N ALA A 246 -32.39 -24.38 14.00
CA ALA A 246 -33.64 -23.69 13.68
C ALA A 246 -34.67 -24.63 13.02
N ARG A 247 -34.22 -25.51 12.11
CA ARG A 247 -35.09 -26.53 11.49
C ARG A 247 -35.67 -27.51 12.52
N ARG A 248 -34.87 -27.94 13.50
CA ARG A 248 -35.33 -28.83 14.57
C ARG A 248 -36.41 -28.16 15.43
N ARG A 249 -36.28 -26.86 15.72
CA ARG A 249 -37.29 -26.10 16.48
C ARG A 249 -38.60 -25.89 15.74
N LYS A 250 -38.59 -25.82 14.42
CA LYS A 250 -39.83 -25.72 13.60
C LYS A 250 -40.57 -27.04 13.48
N SER A 251 -39.89 -28.16 13.73
CA SER A 251 -40.44 -29.52 13.59
C SER A 251 -40.90 -30.12 14.93
N ALA A 252 -40.82 -29.36 16.02
CA ALA A 252 -41.34 -29.66 17.35
C ALA A 252 -42.47 -28.68 17.67
#